data_AF-A0A1V4UJH9-F1
#
_entry.id   AF-A0A1V4UJH9-F1
#
_cell.length_a   1.000
_cell.length_b   1.000
_cell.length_c   1.000
_cell.angle_alpha   90.00
_cell.angle_beta   90.00
_cell.angle_gamma   90.00
#
_symmetry.space_group_name_H-M   'P 1'
#
loop_
_entity.id
_entity.type
_entity.pdbx_description
1 polymer ?
#
loop_
_entity_poly.entity_id
_entity_poly.type
_entity_poly.pdbx_seq_one_letter_code
_entity_poly.pdbx_strand_id
1 'polypeptide(L)' 'MLEVHRDICGYCGCCVSVCPEGALELIDAYLEVDKKCTGCGICAKVCPLGALEVLDEVKV' A
#
# COMPACT_ATOMS: atom_id res chain seq x y z
N MET A 1 -10.22 -0.02 1.85
CA MET A 1 -9.39 -0.54 0.72
C MET A 1 -8.12 0.32 0.62
N LEU A 2 -7.03 -0.17 0.02
CA LEU A 2 -5.77 0.59 -0.12
C LEU A 2 -5.67 1.22 -1.52
N GLU A 3 -5.43 2.53 -1.58
CA GLU A 3 -5.11 3.26 -2.82
C GLU A 3 -3.61 3.54 -2.91
N VAL A 4 -3.05 3.46 -4.13
CA VAL A 4 -1.63 3.69 -4.42
C VAL A 4 -1.48 4.83 -5.42
N HIS A 5 -0.93 5.96 -4.97
CA HIS A 5 -0.60 7.10 -5.83
C HIS A 5 0.68 6.82 -6.62
N ARG A 6 0.53 6.33 -7.85
CA ARG A 6 1.64 5.87 -8.70
C ARG A 6 2.55 6.99 -9.18
N ASP A 7 2.05 8.22 -9.20
CA ASP A 7 2.80 9.44 -9.49
C ASP A 7 3.76 9.82 -8.34
N ILE A 8 3.48 9.36 -7.13
CA ILE A 8 4.31 9.60 -5.92
C ILE A 8 5.15 8.36 -5.57
N CYS A 9 4.66 7.16 -5.87
CA CYS A 9 5.32 5.90 -5.52
C CYS A 9 6.68 5.76 -6.20
N GLY A 10 7.75 5.67 -5.40
CA GLY A 10 9.11 5.43 -5.87
C GLY A 10 9.49 3.95 -6.05
N TYR A 11 8.53 3.03 -5.94
CA TYR A 11 8.74 1.59 -6.14
C TYR A 11 9.87 0.98 -5.29
N CYS A 12 10.06 1.48 -4.05
CA CYS A 12 11.14 1.03 -3.17
C CYS A 12 10.89 -0.32 -2.48
N GLY A 13 9.65 -0.81 -2.47
CA GLY A 13 9.29 -2.09 -1.85
C GLY A 13 9.18 -2.07 -0.31
N CYS A 14 9.32 -0.93 0.36
CA CYS A 14 9.17 -0.84 1.83
C CYS A 14 7.80 -1.32 2.32
N CYS A 15 6.74 -1.08 1.54
CA CYS A 15 5.39 -1.53 1.89
C CYS A 15 5.23 -3.05 1.81
N VAL A 16 5.92 -3.70 0.87
CA VAL A 16 5.92 -5.16 0.69
C VAL A 16 6.54 -5.85 1.90
N SER A 17 7.68 -5.35 2.39
CA SER A 17 8.41 -5.99 3.50
C SER A 17 7.70 -5.92 4.86
N VAL A 18 6.77 -4.98 5.04
CA VAL A 18 6.04 -4.80 6.30
C VAL A 18 4.61 -5.34 6.27
N CYS A 19 4.13 -5.82 5.12
CA CYS A 19 2.74 -6.27 4.99
C CYS A 19 2.57 -7.61 5.72
N PRO A 20 1.80 -7.67 6.83
CA PRO A 20 1.64 -8.92 7.59
C PRO A 20 0.87 -9.99 6.81
N GLU A 21 -0.05 -9.58 5.95
CA GLU A 21 -0.88 -10.47 5.14
C GLU A 21 -0.18 -10.94 3.85
N GLY A 22 1.01 -10.39 3.53
CA GLY A 22 1.66 -10.61 2.25
C GLY A 22 0.80 -10.21 1.06
N ALA A 23 -0.01 -9.15 1.23
CA ALA A 23 -0.97 -8.69 0.23
C ALA A 23 -0.40 -7.70 -0.80
N LEU A 24 0.89 -7.37 -0.70
CA LEU A 24 1.54 -6.40 -1.58
C LEU A 24 2.68 -7.10 -2.32
N GLU A 25 2.73 -6.92 -3.63
CA GLU A 25 3.81 -7.42 -4.48
C GLU A 25 4.36 -6.31 -5.36
N LEU A 26 5.68 -6.17 -5.42
CA LEU A 26 6.35 -5.21 -6.30
C LEU A 26 6.89 -5.95 -7.53
N ILE A 27 6.37 -5.59 -8.70
CA ILE A 27 6.74 -6.14 -9.99
C ILE A 27 7.37 -5.00 -10.80
N ASP A 28 8.69 -4.94 -10.83
CA ASP A 28 9.47 -3.82 -11.40
C ASP A 28 8.98 -2.45 -10.87
N ALA A 29 8.35 -1.63 -11.72
CA ALA A 29 7.80 -0.33 -11.39
C ALA A 29 6.26 -0.37 -11.25
N TYR A 30 5.73 -1.46 -10.72
CA TYR A 30 4.31 -1.66 -10.50
C TYR A 30 4.07 -2.33 -9.14
N LEU A 31 3.24 -1.70 -8.31
CA LEU A 31 2.81 -2.27 -7.03
C LEU A 31 1.42 -2.88 -7.17
N GLU A 32 1.33 -4.20 -7.00
CA GLU A 32 0.08 -4.95 -6.99
C GLU A 32 -0.45 -5.10 -5.55
N VAL A 33 -1.77 -5.00 -5.40
CA VAL A 33 -2.48 -5.16 -4.13
C VAL A 33 -3.47 -6.32 -4.26
N ASP A 34 -3.23 -7.39 -3.51
CA ASP A 34 -4.07 -8.58 -3.49
C ASP A 34 -5.34 -8.38 -2.62
N LYS A 35 -6.34 -9.22 -2.83
CA LYS A 35 -7.61 -9.22 -2.06
C LYS A 35 -7.42 -9.56 -0.58
N LYS A 36 -6.29 -10.15 -0.18
CA LYS A 36 -5.89 -10.33 1.23
C LYS A 36 -5.66 -9.00 1.96
N CYS A 37 -5.57 -7.87 1.27
CA CYS A 37 -5.38 -6.58 1.90
C CYS A 37 -6.57 -6.25 2.82
N THR A 38 -6.30 -6.20 4.12
CA THR A 38 -7.30 -5.88 5.16
C THR A 38 -7.48 -4.37 5.38
N GLY A 39 -6.67 -3.53 4.73
CA GLY A 39 -6.66 -2.09 4.98
C GLY A 39 -6.05 -1.69 6.34
N CYS A 40 -5.21 -2.52 6.95
CA CYS A 40 -4.63 -2.24 8.29
C CYS A 40 -3.76 -0.96 8.38
N GLY A 41 -3.30 -0.41 7.24
CA GLY A 41 -2.59 0.87 7.16
C GLY A 41 -1.13 0.87 7.61
N ILE A 42 -0.52 -0.29 7.91
CA ILE A 42 0.90 -0.37 8.25
C ILE A 42 1.78 0.13 7.09
N CYS A 43 1.46 -0.31 5.86
CA CYS A 43 2.17 0.10 4.65
C CYS A 43 2.12 1.62 4.42
N ALA A 44 0.98 2.26 4.68
CA ALA A 44 0.81 3.70 4.58
C ALA A 44 1.70 4.47 5.57
N LYS A 45 1.75 4.00 6.83
CA LYS A 45 2.56 4.64 7.89
C LYS A 45 4.07 4.58 7.62
N VAL A 46 4.56 3.51 6.98
CA VAL A 46 5.99 3.35 6.70
C VAL A 46 6.41 3.97 5.37
N CYS A 47 5.47 4.38 4.52
CA CYS A 47 5.79 4.91 3.20
C CYS A 47 6.50 6.27 3.35
N PRO A 48 7.79 6.38 2.99
CA PRO A 48 8.53 7.63 3.19
C PRO A 48 8.05 8.75 2.25
N LEU A 49 7.39 8.39 1.15
CA LEU A 49 6.86 9.32 0.16
C LEU A 49 5.38 9.66 0.40
N GLY A 50 4.71 8.97 1.32
CA GLY A 50 3.27 9.15 1.55
C GLY A 50 2.40 8.72 0.35
N ALA A 51 2.86 7.76 -0.46
CA ALA A 51 2.19 7.35 -1.70
C ALA A 51 0.99 6.38 -1.49
N LEU A 52 0.62 6.06 -0.25
CA LEU A 52 -0.34 5.01 0.08
C LEU A 52 -1.43 5.57 1.00
N GLU A 53 -2.69 5.41 0.60
CA GLU A 53 -3.86 5.88 1.36
C GLU A 53 -4.78 4.71 1.72
N VAL A 54 -5.19 4.63 2.99
CA VAL A 54 -6.22 3.69 3.42
C VAL A 54 -7.56 4.38 3.34
N LEU A 55 -8.44 3.86 2.49
CA LEU A 55 -9.82 4.28 2.39
C LEU A 55 -10.65 3.50 3.41
N ASP A 56 -11.01 4.17 4.51
CA ASP A 56 -12.03 3.70 5.44
C ASP A 56 -13.43 3.97 4.87
N GLU A 57 -14.31 2.98 4.91
CA GLU A 57 -15.74 3.17 4.65
C GLU A 57 -16.41 3.86 5.85
N VAL A 58 -15.99 5.08 6.17
CA VAL A 58 -16.75 5.98 7.05
C VAL A 58 -17.10 7.22 6.24
N LYS A 59 -18.08 7.05 5.35
CA LYS A 59 -18.89 8.18 4.90
C LYS A 59 -19.90 8.43 6.02
N VAL A 60 -19.63 9.46 6.84
CA VAL A 60 -20.68 10.16 7.59
C VAL A 60 -21.61 10.85 6.60
#